data_AF-A0A2V9YGP3-F1
#
_entry.id   AF-A0A2V9YGP3-F1
#
_cell.length_a   1.000
_cell.length_b   1.000
_cell.length_c   1.000
_cell.angle_alpha   90.00
_cell.angle_beta   90.00
_cell.angle_gamma   90.00
#
_symmetry.space_group_name_H-M   'P 1'
#
loop_
_entity.id
_entity.type
_entity.pdbx_description
1 polymer ?
#
loop_
_entity_poly.entity_id
_entity_poly.type
_entity_poly.pdbx_seq_one_letter_code
_entity_poly.pdbx_strand_id
1 'polypeptide(L)'
;GIWRSWRYYLTAFAAPALFIAALILINHWTWIGRFVWSRPLPIWIAYPTVVFLNSLIGIPLAFGEEYGWRGYLLPRLLPLGEVKATLLLGMIWGMWHLPALLIGLNYPNQPLWAALLVFALNILLLAFPFTWLYIASRGSPFVTAVFHAALNAAGDTFTTPAHIPNGNPLIVGGGA
;
A
#
# COMPACT_ATOMS: atom_id res chain seq x y z
N GLY A 1 -11.52 -15.09 -18.01
CA GLY A 1 -10.60 -14.06 -18.56
C GLY A 1 -9.91 -13.32 -17.43
N ILE A 2 -8.86 -12.54 -17.71
CA ILE A 2 -8.10 -11.75 -16.73
C ILE A 2 -8.90 -10.50 -16.28
N TRP A 3 -9.73 -9.98 -17.19
CA TRP A 3 -10.58 -8.82 -16.97
C TRP A 3 -11.75 -9.10 -16.03
N ARG A 4 -12.09 -8.09 -15.22
CA ARG A 4 -13.21 -8.09 -14.28
C ARG A 4 -14.11 -6.89 -14.52
N SER A 5 -15.28 -6.89 -13.87
CA SER A 5 -16.17 -5.73 -13.91
C SER A 5 -15.43 -4.48 -13.44
N TRP A 6 -15.66 -3.35 -14.13
CA TRP A 6 -15.00 -2.06 -13.86
C TRP A 6 -15.07 -1.63 -12.39
N ARG A 7 -16.13 -2.02 -11.67
CA ARG A 7 -16.30 -1.74 -10.24
C ARG A 7 -15.13 -2.21 -9.39
N TYR A 8 -14.51 -3.35 -9.73
CA TYR A 8 -13.37 -3.86 -8.98
C TYR A 8 -12.13 -3.01 -9.19
N TYR A 9 -11.91 -2.51 -10.40
CA TYR A 9 -10.81 -1.60 -10.70
C TYR A 9 -11.04 -0.22 -10.08
N LEU A 10 -12.28 0.27 -10.08
CA LEU A 10 -12.62 1.50 -9.39
C LEU A 10 -12.39 1.36 -7.88
N THR A 11 -12.86 0.28 -7.25
CA THR A 11 -12.59 0.02 -5.83
C THR A 11 -11.10 -0.14 -5.57
N ALA A 12 -10.38 -0.88 -6.43
CA ALA A 12 -8.94 -1.09 -6.31
C ALA A 12 -8.17 0.23 -6.32
N PHE A 13 -8.56 1.17 -7.19
CA PHE A 13 -7.90 2.48 -7.28
C PHE A 13 -8.35 3.44 -6.18
N ALA A 14 -9.66 3.56 -5.94
CA ALA A 14 -10.21 4.59 -5.05
C ALA A 14 -10.03 4.25 -3.57
N ALA A 15 -10.17 2.98 -3.16
CA ALA A 15 -10.07 2.60 -1.75
C ALA A 15 -8.72 2.96 -1.10
N PRO A 16 -7.55 2.59 -1.67
CA PRO A 16 -6.26 2.95 -1.07
C PRO A 16 -6.01 4.46 -1.11
N ALA A 17 -6.42 5.14 -2.19
CA ALA A 17 -6.31 6.59 -2.28
C ALA A 17 -7.14 7.31 -1.20
N LEU A 18 -8.37 6.84 -0.94
CA LEU A 18 -9.21 7.39 0.13
C LEU A 18 -8.68 7.03 1.52
N PHE A 19 -8.13 5.82 1.69
CA PHE A 19 -7.50 5.40 2.93
C PHE A 19 -6.31 6.30 3.30
N ILE A 20 -5.39 6.56 2.36
CA ILE A 20 -4.26 7.47 2.60
C ILE A 20 -4.73 8.89 2.87
N ALA A 21 -5.73 9.39 2.13
CA ALA A 21 -6.30 10.71 2.39
C ALA A 21 -6.90 10.80 3.82
N ALA A 22 -7.60 9.76 4.26
CA ALA A 22 -8.13 9.68 5.62
C ALA A 22 -7.02 9.65 6.67
N LEU A 23 -5.94 8.89 6.46
CA LEU A 23 -4.78 8.88 7.36
C LEU A 23 -4.11 10.26 7.47
N ILE A 24 -3.92 10.94 6.33
CA ILE A 24 -3.37 12.31 6.29
C ILE A 24 -4.25 13.26 7.11
N LEU A 25 -5.57 13.19 6.93
CA LEU A 25 -6.51 14.00 7.69
C LEU A 25 -6.42 13.67 9.18
N ILE A 26 -6.51 12.40 9.57
CA ILE A 26 -6.42 11.98 10.98
C ILE A 26 -5.13 12.48 11.63
N ASN A 27 -3.98 12.33 10.95
CA ASN A 27 -2.70 12.81 11.44
C ASN A 27 -2.67 14.33 11.64
N HIS A 28 -3.30 15.07 10.72
CA HIS A 28 -3.43 16.53 10.80
C HIS A 28 -4.34 16.96 11.96
N TRP A 29 -5.51 16.33 12.11
CA TRP A 29 -6.51 16.69 13.14
C TRP A 29 -6.09 16.28 14.56
N THR A 30 -5.32 15.20 14.70
CA THR A 30 -4.81 14.71 16.00
C THR A 30 -3.48 15.34 16.40
N TRP A 31 -2.90 16.21 15.56
CA TRP A 31 -1.60 16.85 15.76
C TRP A 31 -0.40 15.90 15.84
N ILE A 32 -0.58 14.63 15.46
CA ILE A 32 0.50 13.64 15.34
C ILE A 32 1.45 14.01 14.19
N GLY A 33 0.91 14.57 13.10
CA GLY A 33 1.69 15.04 11.96
C GLY A 33 0.95 16.11 11.17
N ARG A 34 1.49 17.33 11.12
CA ARG A 34 0.90 18.42 10.34
C ARG A 34 1.18 18.22 8.85
N PHE A 35 0.13 17.90 8.08
CA PHE A 35 0.20 17.95 6.62
C PHE A 35 0.36 19.38 6.12
N VAL A 36 1.29 19.57 5.17
CA VAL A 36 1.58 20.85 4.50
C VAL A 36 1.58 20.63 3.00
N TRP A 37 0.85 21.50 2.29
CA TRP A 37 0.86 21.54 0.83
C TRP A 37 1.35 22.90 0.35
N SER A 38 2.54 22.93 -0.23
CA SER A 38 3.22 24.15 -0.69
C SER A 38 3.41 24.21 -2.21
N ARG A 39 2.73 23.33 -2.96
CA ARG A 39 2.79 23.27 -4.42
C ARG A 39 1.80 24.24 -5.06
N PRO A 40 2.12 24.80 -6.25
CA PRO A 40 1.25 25.76 -6.93
C PRO A 40 -0.07 25.15 -7.40
N LEU A 41 -0.08 23.84 -7.72
CA LEU A 41 -1.31 23.15 -8.09
C LEU A 41 -2.14 22.86 -6.83
N PRO A 42 -3.41 23.30 -6.78
CA PRO A 42 -4.43 22.82 -5.84
C PRO A 42 -4.34 21.34 -5.42
N ILE A 43 -4.36 21.04 -4.12
CA ILE A 43 -4.28 19.64 -3.63
C ILE A 43 -5.44 18.76 -4.13
N TRP A 44 -6.65 19.31 -4.28
CA TRP A 44 -7.83 18.59 -4.76
C TRP A 44 -7.76 18.24 -6.25
N ILE A 45 -6.86 18.89 -7.01
CA ILE A 45 -6.51 18.53 -8.38
C ILE A 45 -5.27 17.64 -8.40
N ALA A 46 -4.25 18.01 -7.62
CA ALA A 46 -2.96 17.34 -7.59
C ALA A 46 -3.07 15.91 -7.06
N TYR A 47 -3.82 15.69 -5.98
CA TYR A 47 -3.97 14.37 -5.36
C TYR A 47 -4.48 13.30 -6.32
N PRO A 48 -5.70 13.42 -6.89
CA PRO A 48 -6.20 12.41 -7.81
C PRO A 48 -5.33 12.28 -9.07
N THR A 49 -4.79 13.39 -9.60
CA THR A 49 -3.96 13.38 -10.81
C THR A 49 -2.64 12.64 -10.60
N VAL A 50 -1.92 12.96 -9.52
CA VAL A 50 -0.62 12.34 -9.23
C VAL A 50 -0.79 10.87 -8.86
N VAL A 51 -1.80 10.53 -8.03
CA VAL A 51 -2.10 9.13 -7.71
C VAL A 51 -2.41 8.35 -8.98
N PHE A 52 -3.24 8.90 -9.88
CA PHE A 52 -3.56 8.24 -11.15
C PHE A 52 -2.32 8.01 -12.01
N LEU A 53 -1.52 9.05 -12.27
CA LEU A 53 -0.34 8.94 -13.14
C LEU A 53 0.73 8.03 -12.56
N ASN A 54 1.04 8.15 -11.26
CA ASN A 54 2.03 7.28 -10.61
C ASN A 54 1.55 5.83 -10.53
N SER A 55 0.24 5.59 -10.38
CA SER A 55 -0.32 4.23 -10.44
C SER A 55 -0.10 3.60 -11.81
N LEU A 56 -0.28 4.34 -12.91
CA LEU A 56 -0.05 3.80 -14.26
C LEU A 56 1.40 3.34 -14.46
N ILE A 57 2.35 4.08 -13.87
CA ILE A 57 3.78 3.73 -13.90
C ILE A 57 4.07 2.54 -12.98
N GLY A 58 3.41 2.45 -11.82
CA GLY A 58 3.63 1.41 -10.83
C GLY A 58 2.98 0.06 -11.14
N ILE A 59 1.88 0.04 -11.92
CA ILE A 59 1.11 -1.18 -12.23
C ILE A 59 1.98 -2.34 -12.76
N PRO A 60 2.93 -2.15 -13.71
CA PRO A 60 3.76 -3.25 -14.20
C PRO A 60 4.61 -3.91 -13.10
N LEU A 61 5.21 -3.11 -12.20
CA LEU A 61 6.01 -3.62 -11.08
C LEU A 61 5.12 -4.32 -10.06
N ALA A 62 4.04 -3.65 -9.65
CA ALA A 62 3.04 -4.21 -8.74
C ALA A 62 2.44 -5.52 -9.28
N PHE A 63 2.20 -5.61 -10.58
CA PHE A 63 1.70 -6.84 -11.19
C PHE A 63 2.71 -7.98 -11.12
N GLY A 64 4.00 -7.71 -11.28
CA GLY A 64 5.05 -8.72 -11.09
C GLY A 64 4.99 -9.36 -9.71
N GLU A 65 4.85 -8.55 -8.66
CA GLU A 65 4.68 -9.03 -7.29
C GLU A 65 3.35 -9.77 -7.09
N GLU A 66 2.24 -9.12 -7.45
CA GLU A 66 0.89 -9.64 -7.22
C GLU A 66 0.61 -10.92 -8.01
N TYR A 67 1.25 -11.10 -9.16
CA TYR A 67 1.20 -12.35 -9.89
C TYR A 67 1.82 -13.51 -9.10
N GLY A 68 2.95 -13.29 -8.43
CA GLY A 68 3.55 -14.28 -7.53
C GLY A 68 2.72 -14.50 -6.26
N TRP A 69 2.39 -13.41 -5.56
CA TRP A 69 1.72 -13.50 -4.26
C TRP A 69 0.28 -13.95 -4.37
N ARG A 70 -0.51 -13.29 -5.21
CA ARG A 70 -1.97 -13.51 -5.31
C ARG A 70 -2.30 -14.43 -6.48
N GLY A 71 -1.53 -14.39 -7.56
CA GLY A 71 -1.71 -15.28 -8.71
C GLY A 71 -1.22 -16.72 -8.47
N TYR A 72 -0.16 -16.91 -7.67
CA TYR A 72 0.44 -18.23 -7.45
C TYR A 72 0.34 -18.74 -6.00
N LEU A 73 0.83 -17.98 -5.02
CA LEU A 73 0.97 -18.47 -3.65
C LEU A 73 -0.37 -18.50 -2.91
N LEU A 74 -1.13 -17.41 -2.91
CA LEU A 74 -2.41 -17.29 -2.19
C LEU A 74 -3.38 -18.44 -2.52
N PRO A 75 -3.65 -18.82 -3.78
CA PRO A 75 -4.60 -19.89 -4.10
C PRO A 75 -4.20 -21.26 -3.52
N ARG A 76 -2.90 -21.49 -3.31
CA ARG A 76 -2.38 -22.71 -2.69
C ARG A 76 -2.49 -22.70 -1.18
N LEU A 77 -2.55 -21.51 -0.58
CA LEU A 77 -2.74 -21.33 0.87
C LEU A 77 -4.22 -21.27 1.26
N LEU A 78 -5.11 -20.83 0.38
CA LEU A 78 -6.56 -20.73 0.64
C LEU A 78 -7.23 -22.01 1.17
N PRO A 79 -6.80 -23.25 0.83
CA PRO A 79 -7.32 -24.46 1.47
C PRO A 79 -7.15 -24.50 3.01
N LEU A 80 -6.25 -23.70 3.58
CA LEU A 80 -6.07 -23.55 5.04
C LEU A 80 -7.14 -22.62 5.67
N GLY A 81 -7.99 -21.99 4.85
CA GLY A 81 -8.92 -20.94 5.24
C GLY A 81 -8.35 -19.53 5.03
N GLU A 82 -9.22 -18.55 4.75
CA GLU A 82 -8.84 -17.20 4.33
C GLU A 82 -7.91 -16.51 5.34
N VAL A 83 -8.20 -16.59 6.64
CA VAL A 83 -7.40 -15.94 7.69
C VAL A 83 -6.01 -16.55 7.76
N LYS A 84 -5.89 -17.89 7.81
CA LYS A 84 -4.59 -18.57 7.88
C LYS A 84 -3.76 -18.34 6.62
N ALA A 85 -4.42 -18.40 5.46
CA ALA A 85 -3.79 -18.12 4.17
C ALA A 85 -3.24 -16.69 4.11
N THR A 86 -4.03 -15.71 4.56
CA THR A 86 -3.64 -14.30 4.59
C THR A 86 -2.46 -14.06 5.52
N LEU A 87 -2.51 -14.61 6.74
CA LEU A 87 -1.44 -14.45 7.72
C LEU A 87 -0.13 -15.07 7.22
N LEU A 88 -0.18 -16.29 6.66
CA LEU A 88 1.00 -16.96 6.15
C LEU A 88 1.58 -16.23 4.93
N LEU A 89 0.72 -15.78 4.01
CA LEU A 89 1.16 -14.95 2.88
C LEU A 89 1.77 -13.63 3.34
N GLY A 90 1.14 -12.95 4.30
CA GLY A 90 1.64 -11.68 4.85
C GLY A 90 3.00 -11.83 5.53
N MET A 91 3.23 -12.93 6.25
CA MET A 91 4.55 -13.22 6.83
C MET A 91 5.62 -13.45 5.75
N ILE A 92 5.31 -14.26 4.73
CA ILE A 92 6.25 -14.54 3.63
C ILE A 92 6.55 -13.26 2.84
N TRP A 93 5.52 -12.48 2.53
CA TRP A 93 5.65 -11.22 1.79
C TRP A 93 6.42 -10.17 2.61
N GLY A 94 6.18 -10.08 3.93
CA GLY A 94 6.96 -9.21 4.81
C GLY A 94 8.43 -9.62 4.90
N MET A 95 8.71 -10.93 4.96
CA MET A 95 10.08 -11.44 4.94
C MET A 95 10.79 -11.16 3.60
N TRP A 96 10.07 -11.20 2.49
CA TRP A 96 10.65 -10.89 1.17
C TRP A 96 11.19 -9.45 1.07
N HIS A 97 10.64 -8.51 1.86
CA HIS A 97 11.11 -7.13 1.93
C HIS A 97 12.29 -6.88 2.88
N LEU A 98 12.70 -7.88 3.67
CA LEU A 98 13.81 -7.73 4.63
C LEU A 98 15.08 -7.14 3.99
N PRO A 99 15.56 -7.61 2.82
CA PRO A 99 16.76 -7.04 2.21
C PRO A 99 16.62 -5.55 1.91
N ALA A 100 15.45 -5.09 1.45
CA ALA A 100 15.18 -3.69 1.15
C ALA A 100 15.23 -2.83 2.43
N LEU A 101 14.62 -3.29 3.52
CA LEU A 101 14.63 -2.60 4.81
C LEU A 101 16.05 -2.53 5.40
N LEU A 102 16.83 -3.61 5.27
CA LEU A 102 18.20 -3.69 5.81
C LEU A 102 19.17 -2.74 5.10
N ILE A 103 18.94 -2.42 3.81
CA ILE A 103 19.72 -1.42 3.08
C ILE A 103 19.18 0.02 3.27
N GLY A 104 18.20 0.21 4.15
CA GLY A 104 17.66 1.51 4.52
C GLY A 104 16.55 2.04 3.61
N LEU A 105 15.93 1.20 2.78
CA LEU A 105 14.69 1.57 2.10
C LEU A 105 13.54 1.53 3.12
N ASN A 106 12.70 2.56 3.12
CA ASN A 106 11.63 2.83 4.11
C ASN A 106 12.14 3.22 5.51
N TYR A 107 11.44 4.16 6.14
CA TYR A 107 11.73 4.68 7.49
C TYR A 107 13.16 5.25 7.69
N PRO A 108 13.56 6.27 6.92
CA PRO A 108 14.88 6.86 7.05
C PRO A 108 15.12 7.42 8.46
N ASN A 109 16.34 7.23 8.97
CA ASN A 109 16.79 7.72 10.28
C ASN A 109 16.03 7.13 11.48
N GLN A 110 15.35 5.98 11.33
CA GLN A 110 14.70 5.28 12.44
C GLN A 110 15.54 4.09 12.93
N PRO A 111 15.40 3.67 14.21
CA PRO A 111 16.02 2.45 14.68
C PRO A 111 15.57 1.25 13.84
N LEU A 112 16.52 0.46 13.33
CA LEU A 112 16.24 -0.64 12.41
C LEU A 112 15.18 -1.62 12.95
N TRP A 113 15.28 -1.99 14.22
CA TRP A 113 14.31 -2.91 14.84
C TRP A 113 12.88 -2.34 14.84
N ALA A 114 12.72 -1.03 15.00
CA ALA A 114 11.42 -0.38 15.02
C ALA A 114 10.85 -0.28 13.59
N ALA A 115 11.69 0.05 12.61
CA ALA A 115 11.32 0.03 11.20
C ALA A 115 10.87 -1.37 10.75
N LEU A 116 11.63 -2.41 11.11
CA LEU A 116 11.28 -3.81 10.81
C LEU A 116 9.94 -4.21 11.45
N LEU A 117 9.73 -3.87 12.73
CA LEU A 117 8.49 -4.20 13.45
C LEU A 117 7.28 -3.51 12.81
N VAL A 118 7.37 -2.19 12.59
CA VAL A 118 6.28 -1.40 12.03
C VAL A 118 5.98 -1.84 10.59
N PHE A 119 7.00 -2.07 9.77
CA PHE A 119 6.82 -2.57 8.41
C PHE A 119 6.15 -3.95 8.40
N ALA A 120 6.62 -4.90 9.22
CA ALA A 120 6.05 -6.23 9.29
C ALA A 120 4.56 -6.20 9.72
N LEU A 121 4.21 -5.35 10.70
CA LEU A 121 2.84 -5.15 11.12
C LEU A 121 1.98 -4.55 10.00
N ASN A 122 2.48 -3.54 9.29
CA ASN A 122 1.77 -2.93 8.16
C ASN A 122 1.52 -3.94 7.03
N ILE A 123 2.54 -4.68 6.59
CA ILE A 123 2.40 -5.69 5.54
C ILE A 123 1.42 -6.79 5.95
N LEU A 124 1.47 -7.25 7.21
CA LEU A 124 0.55 -8.27 7.70
C LEU A 124 -0.90 -7.78 7.70
N LEU A 125 -1.14 -6.53 8.12
CA LEU A 125 -2.47 -5.92 8.10
C LEU A 125 -2.95 -5.67 6.66
N LEU A 126 -2.08 -5.19 5.78
CA LEU A 126 -2.39 -4.96 4.36
C LEU A 126 -2.64 -6.26 3.60
N ALA A 127 -2.10 -7.39 4.04
CA ALA A 127 -2.38 -8.68 3.39
C ALA A 127 -3.89 -9.01 3.35
N PHE A 128 -4.68 -8.55 4.32
CA PHE A 128 -6.13 -8.76 4.40
C PHE A 128 -6.92 -8.07 3.27
N PRO A 129 -6.86 -6.74 3.07
CA PRO A 129 -7.57 -6.10 1.98
C PRO A 129 -7.12 -6.61 0.61
N PHE A 130 -5.84 -6.96 0.44
CA PHE A 130 -5.35 -7.60 -0.78
C PHE A 130 -5.99 -8.98 -1.02
N THR A 131 -6.02 -9.83 0.01
CA THR A 131 -6.61 -11.17 -0.08
C THR A 131 -8.11 -11.08 -0.32
N TRP A 132 -8.81 -10.20 0.40
CA TRP A 132 -10.22 -9.94 0.20
C TRP A 132 -10.51 -9.48 -1.22
N LEU A 133 -9.75 -8.50 -1.74
CA LEU A 133 -9.96 -7.97 -3.08
C LEU A 133 -9.67 -9.02 -4.15
N TYR A 134 -8.66 -9.87 -3.95
CA TYR A 134 -8.38 -11.02 -4.81
C TYR A 134 -9.59 -11.97 -4.88
N ILE A 135 -10.14 -12.38 -3.74
CA ILE A 135 -11.30 -13.29 -3.66
C ILE A 135 -12.54 -12.62 -4.25
N ALA A 136 -12.84 -11.39 -3.85
CA ALA A 136 -14.00 -10.61 -4.31
C ALA A 136 -13.98 -10.39 -5.82
N SER A 137 -12.78 -10.17 -6.39
CA SER A 137 -12.56 -10.05 -7.83
C SER A 137 -12.45 -11.40 -8.54
N ARG A 138 -12.87 -12.52 -7.94
CA ARG A 138 -12.81 -13.87 -8.52
C ARG A 138 -11.40 -14.26 -8.98
N GLY A 139 -10.41 -13.99 -8.14
CA GLY A 139 -9.03 -14.40 -8.32
C GLY A 139 -8.24 -13.59 -9.37
N SER A 140 -8.43 -12.28 -9.46
CA SER A 140 -7.69 -11.44 -10.41
C SER A 140 -6.45 -10.77 -9.76
N PRO A 141 -5.21 -11.21 -10.07
CA PRO A 141 -4.01 -10.53 -9.59
C PRO A 141 -3.81 -9.16 -10.23
N PHE A 142 -4.42 -8.90 -11.39
CA PHE A 142 -4.34 -7.58 -12.01
C PHE A 142 -5.18 -6.54 -11.25
N VAL A 143 -6.32 -6.93 -10.66
CA VAL A 143 -7.09 -6.05 -9.77
C VAL A 143 -6.29 -5.71 -8.52
N THR A 144 -5.60 -6.69 -7.91
CA THR A 144 -4.77 -6.43 -6.73
C THR A 144 -3.53 -5.61 -7.09
N ALA A 145 -2.97 -5.75 -8.29
CA ALA A 145 -1.88 -4.90 -8.78
C ALA A 145 -2.28 -3.42 -8.90
N VAL A 146 -3.51 -3.13 -9.36
CA VAL A 146 -4.03 -1.76 -9.38
C VAL A 146 -4.19 -1.21 -7.96
N PHE A 147 -4.64 -2.02 -7.01
CA PHE A 147 -4.72 -1.64 -5.60
C PHE A 147 -3.35 -1.35 -5.00
N HIS A 148 -2.39 -2.23 -5.25
CA HIS A 148 -0.99 -2.08 -4.83
C HIS A 148 -0.40 -0.78 -5.37
N ALA A 149 -0.47 -0.57 -6.69
CA ALA A 149 0.09 0.62 -7.32
C ALA A 149 -0.56 1.93 -6.81
N ALA A 150 -1.87 1.93 -6.58
CA ALA A 150 -2.57 3.09 -6.03
C ALA A 150 -2.22 3.36 -4.57
N LEU A 151 -2.00 2.32 -3.76
CA LEU A 151 -1.53 2.44 -2.38
C LEU A 151 -0.14 3.07 -2.33
N ASN A 152 0.80 2.55 -3.11
CA ASN A 152 2.18 3.06 -3.16
C ASN A 152 2.19 4.49 -3.73
N ALA A 153 1.47 4.73 -4.83
CA ALA A 153 1.37 6.07 -5.41
C ALA A 153 0.86 7.12 -4.42
N ALA A 154 -0.17 6.80 -3.63
CA ALA A 154 -0.71 7.71 -2.62
C ALA A 154 0.23 7.85 -1.41
N GLY A 155 0.72 6.74 -0.86
CA GLY A 155 1.62 6.71 0.28
C GLY A 155 2.95 7.41 0.00
N ASP A 156 3.68 6.95 -1.00
CA ASP A 156 5.04 7.37 -1.33
C ASP A 156 5.11 8.84 -1.81
N THR A 157 3.99 9.38 -2.28
CA THR A 157 3.93 10.78 -2.72
C THR A 157 3.50 11.70 -1.57
N PHE A 158 2.42 11.37 -0.87
CA PHE A 158 1.74 12.33 0.03
C PHE A 158 2.06 12.13 1.52
N THR A 159 2.74 11.05 1.90
CA THR A 159 3.12 10.78 3.30
C THR A 159 4.61 11.00 3.59
N THR A 160 5.30 11.73 2.71
CA THR A 160 6.73 12.00 2.80
C THR A 160 7.07 13.12 3.79
N PRO A 161 8.33 13.22 4.26
CA PRO A 161 8.78 14.34 5.08
C PRO A 161 8.58 15.71 4.41
N ALA A 162 8.51 15.79 3.08
CA ALA A 162 8.23 17.05 2.39
C ALA A 162 6.80 17.56 2.67
N HIS A 163 5.85 16.65 2.85
CA HIS A 163 4.45 16.97 3.13
C HIS A 163 4.09 16.84 4.61
N ILE A 164 4.89 16.10 5.40
CA ILE A 164 4.70 15.92 6.85
C ILE A 164 6.06 16.12 7.57
N PRO A 165 6.61 17.35 7.61
CA PRO A 165 8.01 17.61 8.00
C PRO A 165 8.38 17.25 9.44
N ASN A 166 7.41 17.18 10.35
CA ASN A 166 7.63 16.87 11.77
C ASN A 166 6.92 15.57 12.19
N GLY A 167 6.35 14.81 11.25
CA GLY A 167 5.70 13.56 11.59
C GLY A 167 6.71 12.45 11.79
N ASN A 168 6.49 11.60 12.79
CA ASN A 168 7.32 10.42 13.00
C ASN A 168 7.15 9.45 11.82
N PRO A 169 8.22 9.11 11.06
CA PRO A 169 8.12 8.22 9.89
C PRO A 169 7.48 6.87 10.20
N LEU A 170 7.62 6.35 11.44
CA LEU A 170 7.01 5.09 11.88
C LEU A 170 5.48 5.17 12.03
N ILE A 171 4.92 6.37 12.08
CA ILE A 171 3.49 6.62 12.34
C ILE A 171 2.83 7.24 11.12
N VAL A 172 3.48 8.22 10.50
CA VAL A 172 2.90 9.01 9.41
C VAL A 172 3.38 8.57 8.04
N GLY A 173 4.54 7.93 7.94
CA GLY A 173 5.12 7.49 6.68
C GLY A 173 4.61 6.11 6.33
N GLY A 174 3.87 6.00 5.23
CA GLY A 174 3.51 4.70 4.70
C GLY A 174 4.76 4.02 4.18
N GLY A 175 5.32 3.05 4.93
CA GLY A 175 6.24 2.08 4.35
C GLY A 175 5.46 1.07 3.52
N ALA A 176 4.80 1.56 2.47
CA ALA A 176 4.10 0.75 1.48
C ALA A 176 5.11 0.15 0.48
#